data_AF-A0A972UVK5-F1
#
_entry.id   AF-A0A972UVK5-F1
#
_cell.length_a   1.000
_cell.length_b   1.000
_cell.length_c   1.000
_cell.angle_alpha   90.00
_cell.angle_beta   90.00
_cell.angle_gamma   90.00
#
_symmetry.space_group_name_H-M   'P 1'
#
loop_
_entity.id
_entity.type
_entity.pdbx_description
1 polymer ?
#
loop_
_entity_poly.entity_id
_entity_poly.type
_entity_poly.pdbx_seq_one_letter_code
_entity_poly.pdbx_strand_id
1 'polypeptide(L)'
;MDKDGTIIEAFDPKYWAYNTGTGKKYDKHSIGIELINEGKLVKVDKNYKWFSGKYTYKGTPYILENLDWRGEKYFATYSDAQIKATEELVKYLCKQFNIATDIAPFDHYSDLYKDWEGIITHANVKISKTDLSPAYPLYQLKEYLNPIKEYLNPTKSIELPDPPDLPPTRIIKEDSNFAFLKTLINLIASLFLKKK
;
A
#
# COMPACT_ATOMS: atom_id res chain seq x y z
N MET A 1 -3.75 3.71 -6.61
CA MET A 1 -4.14 2.52 -7.40
C MET A 1 -5.62 2.31 -7.25
N ASP A 2 -6.37 2.55 -8.31
CA ASP A 2 -7.81 2.31 -8.31
C ASP A 2 -8.13 0.81 -8.45
N LYS A 3 -9.39 0.45 -8.23
CA LYS A 3 -9.89 -0.93 -8.27
C LYS A 3 -9.91 -1.51 -9.68
N ASP A 4 -9.78 -0.71 -10.73
CA ASP A 4 -9.66 -1.19 -12.11
C ASP A 4 -8.18 -1.35 -12.55
N GLY A 5 -7.22 -1.11 -11.64
CA GLY A 5 -5.80 -1.14 -11.93
C GLY A 5 -5.24 0.19 -12.45
N THR A 6 -6.04 1.26 -12.51
CA THR A 6 -5.55 2.59 -12.88
C THR A 6 -4.54 3.11 -11.86
N ILE A 7 -3.35 3.47 -12.35
CA ILE A 7 -2.26 4.06 -11.56
C ILE A 7 -2.35 5.57 -11.65
N ILE A 8 -2.49 6.23 -10.50
CA ILE A 8 -2.47 7.69 -10.39
C ILE A 8 -1.20 8.08 -9.63
N GLU A 9 -0.32 8.83 -10.28
CA GLU A 9 0.89 9.37 -9.66
C GLU A 9 0.57 10.70 -8.96
N ALA A 10 0.43 10.64 -7.63
CA ALA A 10 0.20 11.83 -6.81
C ALA A 10 1.48 12.64 -6.56
N PHE A 11 2.64 11.98 -6.60
CA PHE A 11 3.97 12.56 -6.45
C PHE A 11 4.97 11.80 -7.31
N ASP A 12 5.95 12.51 -7.88
CA ASP A 12 7.08 11.88 -8.58
C ASP A 12 7.85 11.00 -7.57
N PRO A 13 8.01 9.68 -7.83
CA PRO A 13 8.58 8.72 -6.88
C PRO A 13 10.06 8.95 -6.57
N LYS A 14 10.72 9.89 -7.25
CA LYS A 14 12.07 10.33 -6.87
C LYS A 14 12.09 11.24 -5.64
N TYR A 15 10.95 11.82 -5.25
CA TYR A 15 10.82 12.62 -4.03
C TYR A 15 10.07 11.84 -2.95
N TRP A 16 10.33 12.17 -1.69
CA TRP A 16 9.56 11.59 -0.59
C TRP A 16 8.22 12.29 -0.38
N ALA A 17 7.29 11.60 0.26
CA ALA A 17 6.01 12.13 0.71
C ALA A 17 5.67 11.58 2.10
N TYR A 18 4.86 12.28 2.88
CA TYR A 18 4.32 11.76 4.14
C TYR A 18 3.37 10.60 3.85
N ASN A 19 3.74 9.38 4.24
CA ASN A 19 3.04 8.19 3.80
C ASN A 19 2.84 7.15 4.92
N THR A 20 3.88 6.87 5.73
CA THR A 20 3.74 5.94 6.86
C THR A 20 3.21 6.59 8.13
N GLY A 21 3.18 7.93 8.21
CA GLY A 21 2.80 8.63 9.44
C GLY A 21 3.65 8.23 10.66
N THR A 22 4.91 7.83 10.40
CA THR A 22 5.96 7.60 11.40
C THR A 22 6.96 8.77 11.46
N GLY A 23 6.80 9.74 10.57
CA GLY A 23 7.53 11.02 10.57
C GLY A 23 8.56 11.13 9.45
N LYS A 24 8.97 12.37 9.16
CA LYS A 24 9.88 12.73 8.06
C LYS A 24 11.16 11.89 8.02
N LYS A 25 11.73 11.56 9.18
CA LYS A 25 12.94 10.73 9.30
C LYS A 25 12.79 9.37 8.60
N TYR A 26 11.62 8.76 8.65
CA TYR A 26 11.38 7.43 8.06
C TYR A 26 10.78 7.54 6.67
N ASP A 27 9.86 8.48 6.47
CA ASP A 27 9.16 8.69 5.20
C ASP A 27 10.11 9.12 4.06
N LYS A 28 11.26 9.75 4.38
CA LYS A 28 12.32 10.09 3.41
C LYS A 28 12.96 8.89 2.71
N HIS A 29 12.78 7.71 3.28
CA HIS A 29 13.35 6.48 2.76
C HIS A 29 12.29 5.60 2.10
N SER A 30 11.04 6.05 1.94
CA SER A 30 9.97 5.25 1.38
C SER A 30 9.29 5.89 0.17
N ILE A 31 8.89 5.03 -0.78
CA ILE A 31 7.90 5.36 -1.82
C ILE A 31 6.58 4.73 -1.39
N GLY A 32 5.54 5.55 -1.21
CA GLY A 32 4.20 5.09 -0.84
C GLY A 32 3.34 4.73 -2.05
N ILE A 33 2.66 3.58 -1.98
CA ILE A 33 1.69 3.12 -2.95
C ILE A 33 0.36 2.91 -2.21
N GLU A 34 -0.66 3.66 -2.63
CA GLU A 34 -1.98 3.63 -2.00
C GLU A 34 -2.98 2.88 -2.88
N LEU A 35 -3.64 1.86 -2.32
CA LEU A 35 -4.66 1.05 -2.98
C LEU A 35 -6.04 1.46 -2.47
N ILE A 36 -6.93 1.84 -3.38
CA ILE A 36 -8.31 2.19 -3.05
C ILE A 36 -9.03 0.91 -2.60
N ASN A 37 -9.36 0.83 -1.31
CA ASN A 37 -10.03 -0.31 -0.70
C ASN A 37 -10.81 0.15 0.55
N GLU A 38 -12.03 -0.35 0.75
CA GLU A 38 -12.86 -0.02 1.93
C GLU A 38 -12.28 -0.56 3.24
N GLY A 39 -11.30 -1.46 3.16
CA GLY A 39 -10.57 -2.01 4.28
C GLY A 39 -11.45 -2.91 5.15
N LYS A 40 -11.33 -2.71 6.46
CA LYS A 40 -12.10 -3.41 7.49
C LYS A 40 -13.61 -3.19 7.31
N LEU A 41 -14.37 -4.27 7.46
CA LEU A 41 -15.82 -4.30 7.40
C LEU A 41 -16.42 -4.75 8.74
N VAL A 42 -17.57 -4.19 9.07
CA VAL A 42 -18.39 -4.60 10.23
C VAL A 42 -19.63 -5.31 9.69
N LYS A 43 -19.87 -6.53 10.14
CA LYS A 43 -21.09 -7.26 9.80
C LYS A 43 -22.26 -6.71 10.62
N VAL A 44 -23.34 -6.30 9.95
CA VAL A 44 -24.59 -5.81 10.55
C VAL A 44 -25.74 -6.55 9.86
N ASP A 45 -26.39 -7.44 10.62
CA ASP A 45 -27.39 -8.38 10.11
C ASP A 45 -26.84 -9.22 8.94
N LYS A 46 -27.45 -9.03 7.74
CA LYS A 46 -27.08 -9.70 6.49
C LYS A 46 -26.11 -8.88 5.64
N ASN A 47 -25.75 -7.67 6.07
CA ASN A 47 -24.91 -6.74 5.31
C ASN A 47 -23.52 -6.59 5.94
N TYR A 48 -22.59 -6.12 5.13
CA TYR A 48 -21.28 -5.66 5.59
C TYR A 48 -21.22 -4.15 5.41
N LYS A 49 -20.71 -3.45 6.42
CA LYS A 49 -20.60 -1.99 6.42
C LYS A 49 -19.16 -1.53 6.62
N TRP A 50 -18.81 -0.42 6.00
CA TRP A 50 -17.50 0.23 6.11
C TRP A 50 -17.66 1.67 6.59
N PHE A 51 -16.53 2.33 6.87
CA PHE A 51 -16.49 3.69 7.42
C PHE A 51 -17.32 3.82 8.70
N SER A 52 -16.98 3.01 9.71
CA SER A 52 -17.67 2.97 11.01
C SER A 52 -19.18 2.72 10.91
N GLY A 53 -19.60 1.89 9.95
CA GLY A 53 -21.00 1.51 9.78
C GLY A 53 -21.83 2.48 8.93
N LYS A 54 -21.21 3.51 8.34
CA LYS A 54 -21.92 4.53 7.56
C LYS A 54 -22.39 4.02 6.20
N TYR A 55 -21.58 3.21 5.53
CA TYR A 55 -21.84 2.78 4.15
C TYR A 55 -21.93 1.26 4.05
N THR A 56 -22.86 0.78 3.23
CA THR A 56 -23.00 -0.65 2.94
C THR A 56 -21.98 -1.06 1.86
N TYR A 57 -21.13 -2.03 2.17
CA TYR A 57 -20.23 -2.66 1.22
C TYR A 57 -21.03 -3.51 0.22
N LYS A 58 -20.64 -3.42 -1.06
CA LYS A 58 -21.37 -4.03 -2.17
C LYS A 58 -20.71 -5.29 -2.74
N GLY A 59 -19.46 -5.55 -2.36
CA GLY A 59 -18.75 -6.74 -2.79
C GLY A 59 -18.96 -7.94 -1.87
N THR A 60 -18.30 -9.04 -2.21
CA THR A 60 -18.15 -10.19 -1.32
C THR A 60 -16.99 -9.91 -0.37
N PRO A 61 -17.17 -10.02 0.96
CA PRO A 61 -16.08 -9.78 1.90
C PRO A 61 -15.12 -10.98 1.91
N TYR A 62 -13.86 -10.68 2.15
CA TYR A 62 -12.92 -11.67 2.67
C TYR A 62 -13.22 -11.92 4.15
N ILE A 63 -13.31 -13.19 4.53
CA ILE A 63 -13.58 -13.61 5.91
C ILE A 63 -12.31 -14.25 6.46
N LEU A 64 -11.71 -13.61 7.46
CA LEU A 64 -10.59 -14.17 8.19
C LEU A 64 -11.13 -15.18 9.22
N GLU A 65 -10.59 -16.39 9.21
CA GLU A 65 -11.08 -17.48 10.08
C GLU A 65 -10.77 -17.21 11.56
N ASN A 66 -9.55 -16.72 11.84
CA ASN A 66 -9.09 -16.34 13.18
C ASN A 66 -8.98 -14.82 13.31
N LEU A 67 -9.22 -14.25 14.49
CA LEU A 67 -9.17 -12.78 14.72
C LEU A 67 -7.75 -12.22 14.89
N ASP A 68 -6.75 -12.90 14.35
CA ASP A 68 -5.33 -12.60 14.57
C ASP A 68 -4.90 -11.30 13.90
N TRP A 69 -5.69 -10.78 12.96
CA TRP A 69 -5.45 -9.48 12.35
C TRP A 69 -6.17 -8.35 13.06
N ARG A 70 -5.51 -7.79 14.08
CA ARG A 70 -5.96 -6.57 14.79
C ARG A 70 -7.39 -6.68 15.36
N GLY A 71 -7.85 -7.90 15.66
CA GLY A 71 -9.20 -8.16 16.16
C GLY A 71 -10.31 -8.08 15.11
N GLU A 72 -9.97 -7.96 13.82
CA GLU A 72 -10.91 -7.76 12.73
C GLU A 72 -11.16 -9.06 11.96
N LYS A 73 -12.41 -9.27 11.53
CA LYS A 73 -12.84 -10.51 10.86
C LYS A 73 -13.11 -10.36 9.37
N TYR A 74 -13.63 -9.21 8.97
CA TYR A 74 -14.18 -9.01 7.64
C TYR A 74 -13.42 -7.88 6.94
N PHE A 75 -13.04 -8.11 5.69
CA PHE A 75 -12.30 -7.13 4.89
C PHE A 75 -12.85 -7.04 3.49
N ALA A 76 -12.76 -5.87 2.86
CA ALA A 76 -13.02 -5.72 1.45
C ALA A 76 -11.93 -6.40 0.62
N THR A 77 -12.33 -7.05 -0.46
CA THR A 77 -11.42 -7.74 -1.39
C THR A 77 -10.77 -6.77 -2.36
N TYR A 78 -9.63 -7.15 -2.92
CA TYR A 78 -8.96 -6.44 -4.01
C TYR A 78 -9.33 -7.10 -5.33
N SER A 79 -9.42 -6.32 -6.41
CA SER A 79 -9.69 -6.88 -7.74
C SER A 79 -8.42 -7.45 -8.36
N ASP A 80 -8.57 -8.39 -9.31
CA ASP A 80 -7.44 -8.95 -10.05
C ASP A 80 -6.67 -7.86 -10.83
N ALA A 81 -7.38 -6.89 -11.40
CA ALA A 81 -6.77 -5.78 -12.13
C ALA A 81 -5.92 -4.90 -11.21
N GLN A 82 -6.41 -4.62 -10.00
CA GLN A 82 -5.68 -3.86 -8.99
C GLN A 82 -4.44 -4.62 -8.48
N ILE A 83 -4.57 -5.94 -8.25
CA ILE A 83 -3.46 -6.81 -7.83
C ILE A 83 -2.37 -6.83 -8.90
N LYS A 84 -2.72 -7.13 -10.15
CA LYS A 84 -1.78 -7.18 -11.27
C LYS A 84 -1.06 -5.85 -11.51
N ALA A 85 -1.79 -4.74 -11.49
CA ALA A 85 -1.19 -3.42 -11.63
C ALA A 85 -0.23 -3.10 -10.47
N THR A 86 -0.55 -3.56 -9.26
CA THR A 86 0.33 -3.42 -8.09
C THR A 86 1.61 -4.22 -8.25
N GLU A 87 1.54 -5.49 -8.70
CA GLU A 87 2.70 -6.33 -8.99
C GLU A 87 3.65 -5.66 -10.00
N GLU A 88 3.10 -5.18 -11.12
CA GLU A 88 3.86 -4.51 -12.17
C GLU A 88 4.50 -3.20 -11.68
N LEU A 89 3.75 -2.38 -10.93
CA LEU A 89 4.25 -1.14 -10.36
C LEU A 89 5.36 -1.37 -9.33
N VAL A 90 5.18 -2.32 -8.42
CA VAL A 90 6.19 -2.68 -7.41
C VAL A 90 7.47 -3.16 -8.07
N LYS A 91 7.36 -4.08 -9.05
CA LYS A 91 8.51 -4.54 -9.83
C LYS A 91 9.22 -3.40 -10.55
N TYR A 92 8.47 -2.51 -11.18
CA TYR A 92 9.02 -1.34 -11.86
C TYR A 92 9.82 -0.46 -10.87
N LEU A 93 9.20 -0.06 -9.76
CA LEU A 93 9.83 0.82 -8.77
C LEU A 93 11.04 0.17 -8.09
N CYS A 94 10.96 -1.13 -7.75
CA CYS A 94 12.11 -1.88 -7.23
C CYS A 94 13.28 -1.84 -8.20
N LYS A 95 13.04 -2.03 -9.50
CA LYS A 95 14.09 -1.94 -10.52
C LYS A 95 14.62 -0.52 -10.72
N GLN A 96 13.74 0.47 -10.85
CA GLN A 96 14.14 1.86 -11.10
C GLN A 96 14.96 2.44 -9.95
N PHE A 97 14.58 2.12 -8.71
CA PHE A 97 15.15 2.71 -7.51
C PHE A 97 16.08 1.77 -6.74
N ASN A 98 16.41 0.61 -7.32
CA ASN A 98 17.26 -0.43 -6.75
C ASN A 98 16.83 -0.85 -5.32
N ILE A 99 15.53 -1.10 -5.14
CA ILE A 99 14.93 -1.47 -3.85
C ILE A 99 14.84 -2.99 -3.78
N ALA A 100 15.24 -3.57 -2.64
CA ALA A 100 15.12 -5.01 -2.39
C ALA A 100 13.66 -5.47 -2.53
N THR A 101 13.45 -6.68 -3.02
CA THR A 101 12.10 -7.25 -3.19
C THR A 101 11.65 -8.05 -1.97
N ASP A 102 12.46 -8.11 -0.93
CA ASP A 102 12.12 -8.75 0.34
C ASP A 102 10.93 -8.06 1.00
N ILE A 103 9.84 -8.80 1.14
CA ILE A 103 8.64 -8.36 1.84
C ILE A 103 8.81 -8.69 3.33
N ALA A 104 8.65 -7.69 4.19
CA ALA A 104 8.65 -7.89 5.64
C ALA A 104 7.57 -8.90 6.06
N PRO A 105 7.82 -9.72 7.10
CA PRO A 105 6.80 -10.60 7.66
C PRO A 105 5.51 -9.84 7.97
N PHE A 106 4.38 -10.45 7.60
CA PHE A 106 3.05 -9.83 7.65
C PHE A 106 2.18 -10.48 8.72
N ASP A 107 2.68 -10.44 9.95
CA ASP A 107 2.10 -11.11 11.11
C ASP A 107 2.02 -10.19 12.33
N HIS A 108 2.92 -9.21 12.46
CA HIS A 108 2.93 -8.28 13.59
C HIS A 108 3.49 -6.89 13.27
N TYR A 109 3.26 -5.97 14.20
CA TYR A 109 3.94 -4.67 14.25
C TYR A 109 5.29 -4.84 14.96
N SER A 110 6.34 -4.20 14.46
CA SER A 110 7.61 -4.09 15.16
C SER A 110 8.36 -2.82 14.73
N ASP A 111 8.94 -2.11 15.68
CA ASP A 111 9.81 -0.96 15.39
C ASP A 111 11.02 -1.35 14.53
N LEU A 112 11.42 -2.62 14.54
CA LEU A 112 12.50 -3.13 13.69
C LEU A 112 12.18 -2.98 12.20
N TYR A 113 10.89 -3.02 11.81
CA TYR A 113 10.49 -2.84 10.42
C TYR A 113 10.68 -1.40 9.92
N LYS A 114 10.88 -0.44 10.82
CA LYS A 114 11.24 0.92 10.43
C LYS A 114 12.60 1.00 9.77
N ASP A 115 13.47 -0.01 9.94
CA ASP A 115 14.80 -0.09 9.31
C ASP A 115 14.91 -1.25 8.31
N TRP A 116 13.77 -1.88 7.94
CA TRP A 116 13.72 -2.95 6.94
C TRP A 116 14.22 -2.44 5.58
N GLU A 117 14.84 -3.30 4.78
CA GLU A 117 15.17 -3.02 3.37
C GLU A 117 14.22 -3.79 2.47
N GLY A 118 13.46 -3.09 1.66
CA GLY A 118 12.54 -3.70 0.70
C GLY A 118 11.11 -3.25 0.91
N ILE A 119 10.19 -4.20 0.98
CA ILE A 119 8.76 -3.95 0.91
C ILE A 119 8.14 -4.11 2.31
N ILE A 120 7.45 -3.08 2.79
CA ILE A 120 6.72 -3.09 4.06
C ILE A 120 5.28 -2.64 3.86
N THR A 121 4.40 -2.99 4.79
CA THR A 121 3.02 -2.49 4.87
C THR A 121 2.88 -1.48 6.00
N HIS A 122 1.76 -0.75 6.05
CA HIS A 122 1.51 0.20 7.16
C HIS A 122 1.46 -0.49 8.52
N ALA A 123 0.83 -1.66 8.58
CA ALA A 123 0.70 -2.48 9.77
C ALA A 123 2.06 -2.96 10.33
N ASN A 124 3.11 -3.03 9.51
CA ASN A 124 4.47 -3.37 9.99
C ASN A 124 5.05 -2.26 10.88
N VAL A 125 4.84 -0.99 10.50
CA VAL A 125 5.50 0.16 11.15
C VAL A 125 4.58 1.01 12.02
N LYS A 126 3.28 0.68 12.09
CA LYS A 126 2.33 1.37 12.96
C LYS A 126 1.26 0.41 13.50
N ILE A 127 1.24 0.22 14.83
CA ILE A 127 0.30 -0.69 15.49
C ILE A 127 -1.18 -0.32 15.28
N SER A 128 -1.49 0.97 15.13
CA SER A 128 -2.85 1.47 14.94
C SER A 128 -3.38 1.25 13.51
N LYS A 129 -2.60 0.61 12.64
CA LYS A 129 -2.91 0.43 11.23
C LYS A 129 -3.29 -1.02 10.95
N THR A 130 -4.30 -1.15 10.09
CA THR A 130 -4.92 -2.44 9.72
C THR A 130 -4.67 -2.77 8.25
N ASP A 131 -4.06 -1.86 7.52
CA ASP A 131 -3.70 -1.98 6.12
C ASP A 131 -2.20 -2.27 5.92
N LEU A 132 -1.78 -2.89 4.83
CA LEU A 132 -2.58 -3.70 3.91
C LEU A 132 -3.35 -4.78 4.69
N SER A 133 -4.53 -5.21 4.24
CA SER A 133 -5.33 -6.21 4.99
C SER A 133 -5.00 -7.65 4.56
N PRO A 134 -5.31 -8.70 5.35
CA PRO A 134 -5.14 -10.10 4.95
C PRO A 134 -5.89 -10.50 3.66
N ALA A 135 -6.88 -9.72 3.24
CA ALA A 135 -7.56 -9.91 1.97
C ALA A 135 -6.68 -9.65 0.74
N TYR A 136 -5.52 -8.99 0.90
CA TYR A 136 -4.56 -8.82 -0.18
C TYR A 136 -3.64 -10.04 -0.28
N PRO A 137 -3.42 -10.61 -1.48
CA PRO A 137 -2.60 -11.81 -1.64
C PRO A 137 -1.10 -11.48 -1.62
N LEU A 138 -0.54 -11.12 -0.46
CA LEU A 138 0.89 -10.80 -0.33
C LEU A 138 1.83 -11.93 -0.77
N TYR A 139 1.41 -13.19 -0.57
CA TYR A 139 2.15 -14.35 -1.06
C TYR A 139 2.27 -14.36 -2.59
N GLN A 140 1.21 -13.96 -3.30
CA GLN A 140 1.23 -13.87 -4.76
C GLN A 140 2.23 -12.81 -5.23
N LEU A 141 2.24 -11.64 -4.58
CA LEU A 141 3.24 -10.60 -4.85
C LEU A 141 4.66 -11.11 -4.61
N LYS A 142 4.89 -11.86 -3.53
CA LYS A 142 6.18 -12.48 -3.23
C LYS A 142 6.62 -13.40 -4.37
N GLU A 143 5.75 -14.32 -4.79
CA GLU A 143 6.05 -15.24 -5.89
C GLU A 143 6.30 -14.52 -7.22
N TYR A 144 5.55 -13.45 -7.50
CA TYR A 144 5.76 -12.62 -8.68
C TYR A 144 7.14 -11.94 -8.70
N LEU A 145 7.66 -11.54 -7.54
CA LEU A 145 8.94 -10.84 -7.40
C LEU A 145 10.15 -11.78 -7.22
N ASN A 146 9.96 -13.05 -6.86
CA ASN A 146 11.05 -14.02 -6.68
C ASN A 146 12.02 -14.07 -7.89
N PRO A 147 11.56 -14.12 -9.16
CA PRO A 147 12.48 -14.25 -10.30
C PRO A 147 13.38 -13.04 -10.55
N ILE A 148 13.03 -11.85 -10.03
CA ILE A 148 13.83 -10.63 -10.22
C ILE A 148 14.80 -10.37 -9.08
N LYS A 149 14.65 -11.08 -7.95
CA LYS A 149 15.47 -10.90 -6.75
C LYS A 149 16.97 -11.11 -7.03
N GLU A 150 17.29 -12.06 -7.91
CA GLU A 150 18.67 -12.40 -8.29
C GLU A 150 19.37 -11.34 -9.14
N TYR A 151 18.60 -10.42 -9.76
CA TYR A 151 19.12 -9.41 -10.68
C TYR A 151 19.25 -8.02 -10.03
N LEU A 152 18.75 -7.85 -8.82
CA LEU A 152 18.87 -6.62 -8.05
C LEU A 152 20.03 -6.77 -7.08
N ASN A 153 21.08 -5.98 -7.29
CA ASN A 153 22.14 -5.76 -6.31
C ASN A 153 21.87 -4.42 -5.62
N PRO A 154 20.98 -4.36 -4.61
CA PRO A 154 20.70 -3.13 -3.89
C PRO A 154 22.00 -2.60 -3.28
N THR A 155 22.48 -1.47 -3.81
CA THR A 155 23.60 -0.73 -3.26
C THR A 155 23.12 0.20 -2.17
N LYS A 156 24.07 0.69 -1.37
CA LYS A 156 23.84 1.57 -0.21
C LYS A 156 22.77 2.62 -0.50
N SER A 157 21.81 2.70 0.40
CA SER A 157 20.61 3.49 0.25
C SER A 157 20.88 5.00 0.17
N ILE A 158 20.01 5.70 -0.55
CA ILE A 158 20.05 7.16 -0.71
C ILE A 158 18.69 7.69 -0.29
N GLU A 159 18.68 8.64 0.65
CA GLU A 159 17.49 9.42 1.02
C GLU A 159 16.85 10.04 -0.23
N LEU A 160 15.52 9.97 -0.33
CA LEU A 160 14.82 10.67 -1.40
C LEU A 160 14.90 12.20 -1.12
N PRO A 161 15.25 13.02 -2.12
CA PRO A 161 15.29 14.48 -1.98
C PRO A 161 13.94 15.05 -1.55
N ASP A 162 13.98 16.22 -0.90
CA ASP A 162 12.77 16.99 -0.60
C ASP A 162 12.01 17.34 -1.90
N PRO A 163 10.67 17.24 -1.92
CA PRO A 163 9.88 17.61 -3.09
C PRO A 163 10.04 19.10 -3.39
N PRO A 164 9.95 19.52 -4.67
CA PRO A 164 9.94 20.94 -5.01
C PRO A 164 8.74 21.64 -4.37
N ASP A 165 8.81 22.95 -4.17
CA ASP A 165 7.75 23.76 -3.54
C ASP A 165 6.42 23.83 -4.35
N LEU A 166 6.28 23.06 -5.43
CA LEU A 166 5.12 23.03 -6.33
C LEU A 166 4.51 21.63 -6.40
N PRO A 167 3.16 21.49 -6.45
CA PRO A 167 2.52 20.18 -6.37
C PRO A 167 2.74 19.37 -7.67
N PRO A 168 3.31 18.16 -7.61
CA PRO A 168 3.48 17.32 -8.78
C PRO A 168 2.31 16.35 -8.89
N THR A 169 1.14 16.78 -9.36
CA THR A 169 0.11 15.81 -9.77
C THR A 169 0.26 15.58 -11.27
N ARG A 170 0.95 14.50 -11.66
CA ARG A 170 0.98 14.05 -13.05
C ARG A 170 -0.01 12.90 -13.17
N ILE A 171 -1.17 13.17 -13.74
CA ILE A 171 -2.14 12.11 -14.04
C ILE A 171 -1.59 11.29 -15.21
N ILE A 172 -1.14 10.07 -14.95
CA ILE A 172 -0.77 9.11 -15.98
C ILE A 172 -2.08 8.47 -16.45
N LYS A 173 -2.74 9.15 -17.41
CA LYS A 173 -3.98 8.82 -18.15
C LYS A 173 -5.17 9.74 -17.79
N GLU A 174 -5.50 10.64 -18.71
CA GLU A 174 -6.68 11.50 -18.66
C GLU A 174 -7.95 10.65 -18.53
N ASP A 175 -8.72 10.88 -17.47
CA ASP A 175 -10.18 10.89 -17.55
C ASP A 175 -10.73 11.89 -16.52
N SER A 176 -11.70 12.67 -16.98
CA SER A 176 -12.25 13.84 -16.31
C SER A 176 -13.00 13.48 -15.04
N ASN A 177 -12.41 13.70 -13.85
CA ASN A 177 -13.16 13.96 -12.59
C ASN A 177 -12.23 14.38 -11.43
N PHE A 178 -11.75 15.63 -11.48
CA PHE A 178 -10.90 16.25 -10.46
C PHE A 178 -11.59 16.46 -9.09
N ALA A 179 -12.90 16.20 -8.99
CA ALA A 179 -13.67 16.28 -7.74
C ALA A 179 -13.42 15.09 -6.79
N PHE A 180 -12.80 14.01 -7.26
CA PHE A 180 -12.61 12.77 -6.48
C PHE A 180 -11.47 12.87 -5.44
N LEU A 181 -10.53 13.81 -5.61
CA LEU A 181 -9.31 13.89 -4.82
C LEU A 181 -9.54 14.32 -3.36
N LYS A 182 -10.65 15.04 -3.06
CA LYS A 182 -10.97 15.48 -1.68
C LYS A 182 -11.61 14.40 -0.80
N THR A 183 -12.04 13.28 -1.37
CA THR A 183 -12.66 12.17 -0.62
C THR A 183 -11.66 11.05 -0.30
N LEU A 184 -10.46 11.10 -0.88
CA LEU A 184 -9.44 10.04 -0.82
C LEU A 184 -8.64 9.96 0.50
N ILE A 185 -9.00 10.75 1.52
CA ILE A 185 -8.29 10.74 2.83
C ILE A 185 -8.70 9.54 3.71
N ASN A 186 -9.73 8.77 3.35
CA ASN A 186 -10.27 7.71 4.22
C ASN A 186 -10.31 6.30 3.60
N LEU A 187 -9.61 6.04 2.49
CA LEU A 187 -9.82 4.80 1.74
C LEU A 187 -8.55 4.28 1.07
N ILE A 188 -7.59 3.91 1.91
CA ILE A 188 -6.23 3.69 1.47
C ILE A 188 -5.66 2.47 2.20
N ALA A 189 -5.25 1.46 1.42
CA ALA A 189 -4.35 0.43 1.88
C ALA A 189 -2.94 0.68 1.34
N SER A 190 -1.95 0.76 2.21
CA SER A 190 -0.62 1.23 1.83
C SER A 190 0.43 0.13 1.74
N LEU A 191 1.20 0.16 0.66
CA LEU A 191 2.47 -0.54 0.51
C LEU A 191 3.60 0.48 0.42
N PHE A 192 4.71 0.25 1.13
CA PHE A 192 5.86 1.15 1.10
C PHE A 192 7.09 0.41 0.62
N LEU A 193 7.78 1.01 -0.35
CA LEU A 193 9.08 0.55 -0.83
C LEU A 193 10.16 1.35 -0.11
N LYS A 194 10.84 0.69 0.82
CA LYS A 194 11.75 1.28 1.79
C LYS A 194 13.20 1.02 1.36
N LYS A 195 13.94 2.10 1.13
CA LYS A 195 15.40 2.14 1.06
C LYS A 195 15.93 2.20 2.51
N LYS A 196 17.14 1.71 2.79
CA LYS A 196 17.72 1.92 4.13
C LYS A 196 18.08 3.38 4.41
#